data_AF-A0A7W6C2Q9-F1
#
_entry.id   AF-A0A7W6C2Q9-F1
#
_cell.length_a   1.000
_cell.length_b   1.000
_cell.length_c   1.000
_cell.angle_alpha   90.00
_cell.angle_beta   90.00
_cell.angle_gamma   90.00
#
_symmetry.space_group_name_H-M   'P 1'
#
loop_
_entity.id
_entity.type
_entity.pdbx_description
1 polymer ?
#
loop_
_entity_poly.entity_id
_entity_poly.type
_entity_poly.pdbx_seq_one_letter_code
_entity_poly.pdbx_strand_id
1 'polypeptide(L)'
;MSPTTDIIGELVRDAKRLARLDASHKRHMLQRAVATIEDLREAAGIPKGPGHDILADIKTTVSAAERDLADDAQLRETFLQAAGMIRDLHIVLDSGTKVSVV
;
A
#
# COMPACT_ATOMS: atom_id res chain seq x y z
N MET A 1 7.53 -2.10 18.47
CA MET A 1 6.98 -1.78 17.14
C MET A 1 7.01 -3.06 16.32
N SER A 2 5.94 -3.37 15.59
CA SER A 2 5.97 -4.47 14.61
C SER A 2 6.44 -3.94 13.25
N PRO A 3 7.06 -4.76 12.39
CA PRO A 3 7.47 -4.35 11.04
C PRO A 3 6.33 -3.71 10.23
N THR A 4 5.09 -4.18 10.45
CA THR A 4 3.87 -3.63 9.82
C THR A 4 3.52 -2.23 10.33
N THR A 5 3.66 -1.97 11.63
CA THR A 5 3.43 -0.61 12.16
C THR A 5 4.50 0.40 11.72
N ASP A 6 5.72 -0.06 11.48
CA ASP A 6 6.82 0.79 11.01
C ASP A 6 6.60 1.28 9.57
N ILE A 7 6.21 0.38 8.66
CA ILE A 7 5.90 0.74 7.26
C ILE A 7 4.72 1.71 7.17
N ILE A 8 3.67 1.55 7.97
CA ILE A 8 2.54 2.49 8.02
C ILE A 8 3.06 3.89 8.40
N GLY A 9 3.89 3.96 9.45
CA GLY A 9 4.47 5.23 9.90
C GLY A 9 5.36 5.87 8.83
N GLU A 10 6.16 5.08 8.12
CA GLU A 10 6.99 5.56 7.00
C GLU A 10 6.15 6.12 5.86
N LEU A 11 5.13 5.40 5.40
CA LEU A 11 4.22 5.84 4.34
C LEU A 11 3.54 7.17 4.69
N VAL A 12 3.01 7.31 5.91
CA VAL A 12 2.35 8.54 6.34
C VAL A 12 3.33 9.71 6.44
N ARG A 13 4.57 9.46 6.92
CA ARG A 13 5.62 10.50 6.97
C ARG A 13 6.05 10.91 5.57
N ASP A 14 6.22 9.96 4.67
CA ASP A 14 6.66 10.19 3.30
C ASP A 14 5.60 10.93 2.48
N ALA A 15 4.31 10.58 2.63
CA ALA A 15 3.20 11.32 2.04
C ALA A 15 3.21 12.82 2.40
N LYS A 16 3.62 13.16 3.64
CA LYS A 16 3.70 14.56 4.09
C LYS A 16 4.90 15.32 3.52
N ARG A 17 5.96 14.61 3.11
CA ARG A 17 7.20 15.21 2.59
C ARG A 17 7.49 14.80 1.15
N LEU A 18 6.47 14.39 0.40
CA LEU A 18 6.61 13.75 -0.90
C LEU A 18 7.45 14.58 -1.89
N ALA A 19 7.25 15.90 -1.93
CA ALA A 19 8.01 16.82 -2.78
C ALA A 19 9.52 16.87 -2.46
N ARG A 20 9.96 16.35 -1.30
CA ARG A 20 11.37 16.27 -0.88
C ARG A 20 11.98 14.89 -1.10
N LEU A 21 11.19 13.91 -1.54
CA LEU A 21 11.65 12.56 -1.81
C LEU A 21 12.07 12.46 -3.27
N ASP A 22 13.17 11.77 -3.52
CA ASP A 22 13.55 11.40 -4.88
C ASP A 22 12.61 10.33 -5.45
N ALA A 23 12.55 10.24 -6.78
CA ALA A 23 11.67 9.29 -7.46
C ALA A 23 11.97 7.83 -7.11
N SER A 24 13.24 7.51 -6.82
CA SER A 24 13.66 6.14 -6.48
C SER A 24 13.14 5.71 -5.11
N HIS A 25 13.16 6.61 -4.13
CA HIS A 25 12.57 6.42 -2.80
C HIS A 25 11.06 6.28 -2.93
N LYS A 26 10.39 7.18 -3.68
CA LYS A 26 8.94 7.11 -3.89
C LYS A 26 8.53 5.74 -4.44
N ARG A 27 9.23 5.27 -5.47
CA ARG A 27 9.01 3.96 -6.09
C ARG A 27 9.27 2.81 -5.12
N HIS A 28 10.43 2.81 -4.45
CA HIS A 28 10.80 1.72 -3.54
C HIS A 28 9.80 1.59 -2.40
N MET A 29 9.35 2.70 -1.82
CA MET A 29 8.36 2.70 -0.74
C MET A 29 7.03 2.10 -1.22
N LEU A 30 6.55 2.49 -2.40
CA LEU A 30 5.30 1.94 -2.95
C LEU A 30 5.42 0.46 -3.31
N GLN A 31 6.54 0.02 -3.89
CA GLN A 31 6.79 -1.39 -4.18
C GLN A 31 6.80 -2.23 -2.91
N ARG A 32 7.45 -1.75 -1.84
CA ARG A 32 7.45 -2.41 -0.53
C ARG A 32 6.05 -2.45 0.10
N ALA A 33 5.27 -1.38 -0.04
CA ALA A 33 3.88 -1.34 0.42
C ALA A 33 3.00 -2.35 -0.33
N VAL A 34 3.14 -2.45 -1.65
CA VAL A 34 2.43 -3.45 -2.48
C VAL A 34 2.74 -4.87 -2.02
N ALA A 35 4.02 -5.21 -1.86
CA ALA A 35 4.44 -6.54 -1.38
C ALA A 35 3.83 -6.84 0.01
N THR A 36 3.90 -5.87 0.92
CA THR A 36 3.33 -6.01 2.27
C THR A 36 1.82 -6.24 2.22
N ILE A 37 1.09 -5.53 1.35
CA ILE A 37 -0.35 -5.72 1.18
C ILE A 37 -0.65 -7.12 0.63
N GLU A 38 0.12 -7.60 -0.34
CA GLU A 38 -0.06 -8.95 -0.90
C GLU A 38 0.11 -10.02 0.18
N ASP A 39 1.19 -9.94 0.96
CA ASP A 39 1.47 -10.87 2.05
C ASP A 39 0.35 -10.86 3.10
N LEU A 40 -0.13 -9.67 3.49
CA LEU A 40 -1.20 -9.53 4.49
C LEU A 40 -2.55 -10.03 3.96
N ARG A 41 -2.85 -9.81 2.67
CA ARG A 41 -4.07 -10.34 2.05
C ARG A 41 -4.05 -11.86 1.98
N GLU A 42 -2.91 -12.44 1.62
CA GLU A 42 -2.72 -13.89 1.62
C GLU A 42 -2.90 -14.46 3.02
N ALA A 43 -2.26 -13.87 4.04
CA ALA A 43 -2.40 -14.28 5.42
C ALA A 43 -3.86 -14.17 5.94
N ALA A 44 -4.61 -13.16 5.47
CA ALA A 44 -6.01 -12.94 5.84
C ALA A 44 -6.98 -13.88 5.09
N GLY A 45 -6.48 -14.65 4.12
CA GLY A 45 -7.26 -15.54 3.27
C GLY A 45 -8.05 -14.82 2.17
N ILE A 46 -7.78 -13.53 1.92
CA ILE A 46 -8.52 -12.72 0.95
C ILE A 46 -8.20 -13.22 -0.47
N PRO A 47 -9.17 -13.78 -1.20
CA PRO A 47 -8.93 -14.31 -2.54
C PRO A 47 -8.68 -13.19 -3.55
N LYS A 48 -7.90 -13.50 -4.60
CA LYS A 48 -7.85 -12.68 -5.82
C LYS A 48 -9.12 -13.00 -6.62
N GLY A 49 -9.92 -11.99 -6.94
CA GLY A 49 -11.21 -12.17 -7.59
C GLY A 49 -11.50 -11.12 -8.66
N PRO A 50 -12.48 -11.38 -9.54
CA PRO A 50 -12.93 -10.39 -10.51
C PRO A 50 -13.61 -9.24 -9.78
N GLY A 51 -13.22 -8.00 -10.10
CA GLY A 51 -13.77 -6.80 -9.49
C GLY A 51 -12.76 -5.65 -9.46
N HIS A 52 -13.23 -4.49 -9.00
CA HIS A 52 -12.34 -3.36 -8.75
C HIS A 52 -11.48 -3.65 -7.51
N ASP A 53 -10.17 -3.62 -7.68
CA ASP A 53 -9.20 -3.89 -6.62
C ASP A 53 -8.30 -2.67 -6.43
N ILE A 54 -8.39 -2.04 -5.26
CA ILE A 54 -7.58 -0.88 -4.91
C ILE A 54 -6.07 -1.20 -5.00
N LEU A 55 -5.65 -2.44 -4.72
CA LEU A 55 -4.25 -2.82 -4.89
C LEU A 55 -3.81 -2.74 -6.37
N ALA A 56 -4.72 -2.99 -7.31
CA ALA A 56 -4.45 -2.82 -8.73
C ALA A 56 -4.29 -1.34 -9.12
N ASP A 57 -5.08 -0.44 -8.52
CA ASP A 57 -4.93 1.01 -8.72
C ASP A 57 -3.59 1.53 -8.15
N ILE A 58 -3.20 1.03 -6.98
CA ILE A 58 -1.90 1.33 -6.37
C ILE A 58 -0.78 0.88 -7.31
N LYS A 59 -0.82 -0.37 -7.82
CA LYS A 59 0.17 -0.90 -8.79
C LYS A 59 0.22 -0.08 -10.08
N THR A 60 -0.94 0.39 -10.55
CA THR A 60 -1.03 1.28 -11.72
C THR A 60 -0.32 2.60 -11.44
N THR A 61 -0.53 3.19 -10.26
CA THR A 61 0.16 4.42 -9.86
C THR A 61 1.67 4.20 -9.68
N VAL A 62 2.11 3.06 -9.14
CA VAL A 62 3.55 2.71 -9.09
C VAL A 62 4.15 2.68 -10.49
N SER A 63 3.46 2.06 -11.44
CA SER A 63 3.90 1.96 -12.83
C SER A 63 3.94 3.33 -13.53
N ALA A 64 3.02 4.23 -13.19
CA ALA A 64 3.03 5.62 -13.67
C ALA A 64 4.18 6.42 -13.04
N ALA A 65 4.47 6.21 -11.76
CA ALA A 65 5.59 6.83 -11.05
C ALA A 65 6.95 6.44 -11.67
N GLU A 66 7.09 5.18 -12.11
CA GLU A 66 8.28 4.69 -12.81
C GLU A 66 8.57 5.39 -14.13
N ARG A 67 7.55 6.04 -14.72
CA ARG A 67 7.62 6.76 -15.99
C ARG A 67 7.59 8.28 -15.81
N ASP A 68 7.67 8.77 -14.57
CA ASP A 68 7.48 10.17 -14.20
C ASP A 68 6.14 10.76 -14.71
N LEU A 69 5.10 9.91 -14.82
CA LEU A 69 3.77 10.29 -15.31
C LEU A 69 2.76 10.54 -14.19
N ALA A 70 3.12 10.23 -12.93
CA ALA A 70 2.23 10.43 -11.79
C ALA A 70 2.46 11.82 -11.18
N ASP A 71 1.37 12.55 -10.93
CA ASP A 71 1.46 13.81 -10.21
C ASP A 71 1.67 13.58 -8.70
N ASP A 72 2.24 14.59 -8.02
CA ASP A 72 2.55 14.50 -6.59
C ASP A 72 1.30 14.36 -5.70
N ALA A 73 0.12 14.83 -6.13
CA ALA A 73 -1.10 14.67 -5.36
C ALA A 73 -1.61 13.22 -5.43
N GLN A 74 -1.60 12.62 -6.61
CA GLN A 74 -1.95 11.23 -6.86
C GLN A 74 -0.99 10.28 -6.15
N LEU A 75 0.31 10.57 -6.17
CA LEU A 75 1.31 9.83 -5.41
C LEU A 75 1.07 9.95 -3.90
N ARG A 76 0.82 11.15 -3.40
CA ARG A 76 0.53 11.36 -1.98
C ARG A 76 -0.70 10.57 -1.55
N GLU A 77 -1.77 10.60 -2.34
CA GLU A 77 -2.99 9.84 -2.06
C GLU A 77 -2.69 8.33 -2.05
N THR A 78 -1.92 7.85 -3.02
CA THR A 78 -1.52 6.44 -3.12
C THR A 78 -0.73 5.99 -1.88
N PHE A 79 0.18 6.82 -1.36
CA PHE A 79 0.90 6.53 -0.10
C PHE A 79 -0.06 6.38 1.09
N LEU A 80 -1.03 7.28 1.21
CA LEU A 80 -2.01 7.26 2.30
C LEU A 80 -2.97 6.07 2.17
N GLN A 81 -3.41 5.76 0.96
CA GLN A 81 -4.27 4.63 0.65
C GLN A 81 -3.57 3.30 0.96
N ALA A 82 -2.29 3.16 0.59
CA ALA A 82 -1.49 2.00 0.94
C ALA A 82 -1.33 1.87 2.47
N ALA A 83 -1.07 2.97 3.17
CA ALA A 83 -0.95 2.97 4.64
C ALA A 83 -2.26 2.56 5.33
N GLY A 84 -3.40 3.06 4.83
CA GLY A 84 -4.72 2.67 5.30
C GLY A 84 -4.99 1.19 5.09
N MET A 85 -4.71 0.66 3.89
CA MET A 85 -4.93 -0.75 3.59
C MET A 85 -4.06 -1.68 4.45
N ILE A 86 -2.78 -1.36 4.63
CA ILE A 86 -1.89 -2.15 5.50
C ILE A 86 -2.42 -2.15 6.93
N ARG A 87 -2.88 -0.99 7.44
CA ARG A 87 -3.47 -0.90 8.79
C ARG A 87 -4.72 -1.76 8.90
N ASP A 88 -5.63 -1.67 7.95
CA ASP A 88 -6.90 -2.38 8.02
C ASP A 88 -6.69 -3.90 7.94
N LEU A 89 -5.80 -4.37 7.06
CA LEU A 89 -5.39 -5.77 7.00
C LEU A 89 -4.67 -6.24 8.27
N HIS A 90 -3.81 -5.41 8.84
CA HIS A 90 -3.15 -5.71 10.11
C HIS A 90 -4.16 -5.91 11.24
N ILE A 91 -5.19 -5.05 11.33
CA ILE A 91 -6.27 -5.17 12.31
C ILE A 91 -7.04 -6.48 12.10
N VAL A 92 -7.40 -6.82 10.85
CA VAL A 92 -8.11 -8.08 10.52
C VAL A 92 -7.32 -9.31 10.98
N LEU A 93 -6.00 -9.31 10.78
CA LEU A 93 -5.13 -10.40 11.20
C LEU A 93 -4.98 -10.45 12.72
N ASP A 94 -4.77 -9.30 13.36
CA ASP A 94 -4.61 -9.19 14.81
C ASP A 94 -5.90 -9.61 15.55
N SER A 95 -7.08 -9.35 14.96
CA SER A 95 -8.36 -9.82 15.49
C SER A 95 -8.66 -11.30 15.24
N GLY A 96 -7.79 -12.02 14.53
CA GLY A 96 -7.99 -13.43 14.16
C GLY A 96 -9.10 -13.65 13.13
N THR A 97 -9.52 -12.60 12.43
CA THR A 97 -10.60 -12.67 11.43
C THR A 97 -10.06 -13.26 10.12
N LYS A 98 -10.79 -14.22 9.54
CA LYS A 98 -10.51 -14.77 8.21
C LYS A 98 -11.60 -14.35 7.24
N VAL A 99 -11.20 -13.90 6.05
CA VAL A 99 -12.11 -13.50 4.99
C VAL A 99 -12.14 -14.60 3.94
N SER A 100 -13.32 -15.09 3.61
CA SER A 100 -13.54 -16.04 2.52
C SER A 100 -14.78 -15.63 1.74
N VAL A 101 -14.68 -15.64 0.42
CA VAL A 101 -15.84 -15.45 -0.47
C VAL A 101 -16.39 -16.82 -0.81
N VAL A 102 -17.68 -17.04 -0.53
CA VAL A 102 -18.41 -18.30 -0.80
C VAL A 102 -19.25 -18.12 -2.05
#